data_AF-A0A968QDY8-F1
#
_entry.id   AF-A0A968QDY8-F1
#
_cell.length_a   1.000
_cell.length_b   1.000
_cell.length_c   1.000
_cell.angle_alpha   90.00
_cell.angle_beta   90.00
_cell.angle_gamma   90.00
#
_symmetry.space_group_name_H-M   'P 1'
#
loop_
_entity.id
_entity.type
_entity.pdbx_description
1 polymer ?
#
loop_
_entity_poly.entity_id
_entity_poly.type
_entity_poly.pdbx_seq_one_letter_code
_entity_poly.pdbx_strand_id
1 'polypeptide(L)'
;MVIIVRINVVQELAKGWKDDPDTLPFLQQRAQSDDHGSVRSAAVEELTKGWYGRLEIFDFLANCVVKEPFVRSKNKLLAQVETDPRQTALIGIVEYFPDHPQTKDLLSDRSQNDPDEQVRKFAQQALESL
;
A
#
# COMPACT_ATOMS: atom_id res chain seq x y z
N MET A 1 -1.09 -22.13 -0.89
CA MET A 1 -0.52 -22.27 -2.25
C MET A 1 -1.06 -21.24 -3.25
N VAL A 2 -2.36 -20.89 -3.22
CA VAL A 2 -2.98 -19.96 -4.19
C VAL A 2 -2.58 -18.47 -4.01
N ILE A 3 -2.18 -18.05 -2.81
CA ILE A 3 -1.81 -16.64 -2.54
C ILE A 3 -0.52 -16.24 -3.25
N ILE A 4 0.51 -17.10 -3.19
CA ILE A 4 1.82 -16.83 -3.82
C ILE A 4 1.67 -16.69 -5.33
N VAL A 5 0.84 -17.54 -5.97
CA VAL A 5 0.55 -17.42 -7.41
C VAL A 5 -0.06 -16.05 -7.74
N ARG A 6 -1.01 -15.57 -6.93
CA ARG A 6 -1.65 -14.25 -7.14
C ARG A 6 -0.67 -13.10 -6.98
N ILE A 7 0.19 -13.16 -5.97
CA ILE A 7 1.27 -12.16 -5.78
C ILE A 7 2.18 -12.15 -7.01
N ASN A 8 2.61 -13.32 -7.48
CA ASN A 8 3.47 -13.41 -8.65
C ASN A 8 2.78 -12.86 -9.90
N VAL A 9 1.49 -13.16 -10.12
CA VAL A 9 0.74 -12.61 -11.26
C VAL A 9 0.69 -11.09 -11.21
N VAL A 10 0.42 -10.50 -10.05
CA VAL A 10 0.44 -9.04 -9.84
C VAL A 10 1.80 -8.45 -10.21
N GLN A 11 2.89 -9.04 -9.73
CA GLN A 11 4.26 -8.56 -9.97
C GLN A 11 4.68 -8.71 -11.44
N GLU A 12 4.36 -9.84 -12.07
CA GLU A 12 4.71 -10.09 -13.48
C GLU A 12 3.92 -9.18 -14.42
N LEU A 13 2.64 -8.96 -14.17
CA LEU A 13 1.83 -8.02 -14.96
C LEU A 13 2.38 -6.60 -14.86
N ALA A 14 2.70 -6.13 -13.66
CA ALA A 14 3.25 -4.79 -13.45
C ALA A 14 4.58 -4.57 -14.19
N LYS A 15 5.44 -5.59 -14.23
CA LYS A 15 6.77 -5.50 -14.86
C LYS A 15 6.73 -5.71 -16.37
N GLY A 16 5.94 -6.68 -16.85
CA GLY A 16 5.95 -7.11 -18.25
C GLY A 16 4.96 -6.37 -19.15
N TRP A 17 3.88 -5.80 -18.59
CA TRP A 17 2.76 -5.22 -19.35
C TRP A 17 2.41 -3.81 -18.89
N LYS A 18 3.41 -3.03 -18.47
CA LYS A 18 3.21 -1.66 -17.96
C LYS A 18 2.51 -0.72 -18.96
N ASP A 19 2.77 -0.92 -20.26
CA ASP A 19 2.19 -0.13 -21.35
C ASP A 19 0.83 -0.68 -21.84
N ASP A 20 0.42 -1.85 -21.35
CA ASP A 20 -0.91 -2.38 -21.63
C ASP A 20 -1.95 -1.58 -20.83
N PRO A 21 -2.99 -1.02 -21.49
CA PRO A 21 -3.97 -0.17 -20.82
C PRO A 21 -4.77 -0.91 -19.74
N ASP A 22 -4.86 -2.24 -19.77
CA ASP A 22 -5.64 -3.04 -18.82
C ASP A 22 -4.85 -3.38 -17.54
N THR A 23 -3.53 -3.23 -17.55
CA THR A 23 -2.67 -3.57 -16.40
C THR A 23 -2.96 -2.68 -15.20
N LEU A 24 -3.02 -1.36 -15.38
CA LEU A 24 -3.26 -0.42 -14.28
C LEU A 24 -4.64 -0.67 -13.62
N PRO A 25 -5.76 -0.73 -14.36
CA PRO A 25 -7.06 -1.09 -13.79
C PRO A 25 -7.06 -2.45 -13.07
N PHE A 26 -6.38 -3.45 -13.61
CA PHE A 26 -6.28 -4.77 -12.97
C PHE A 26 -5.58 -4.69 -11.61
N LEU A 27 -4.42 -4.01 -11.55
CA LEU A 27 -3.68 -3.82 -10.31
C LEU A 27 -4.48 -3.03 -9.27
N GLN A 28 -5.14 -1.95 -9.69
CA GLN A 28 -6.04 -1.18 -8.82
C GLN A 28 -7.16 -2.05 -8.24
N GLN A 29 -7.76 -2.92 -9.05
CA GLN A 29 -8.78 -3.86 -8.58
C GLN A 29 -8.20 -4.84 -7.55
N ARG A 30 -7.02 -5.43 -7.81
CA ARG A 30 -6.37 -6.34 -6.85
C ARG A 30 -6.04 -5.65 -5.54
N ALA A 31 -5.56 -4.42 -5.59
CA ALA A 31 -5.26 -3.61 -4.40
C ALA A 31 -6.52 -3.27 -3.58
N GLN A 32 -7.68 -3.12 -4.21
CA GLN A 32 -8.92 -2.76 -3.51
C GLN A 32 -9.72 -3.95 -2.98
N SER A 33 -9.76 -5.06 -3.73
CA SER A 33 -10.79 -6.09 -3.51
C SER A 33 -10.27 -7.52 -3.43
N ASP A 34 -8.96 -7.75 -3.50
CA ASP A 34 -8.47 -9.11 -3.25
C ASP A 34 -8.67 -9.47 -1.77
N ASP A 35 -9.18 -10.66 -1.47
CA ASP A 35 -9.47 -11.09 -0.11
C ASP A 35 -8.23 -11.15 0.79
N HIS A 36 -7.04 -11.31 0.19
CA HIS A 36 -5.81 -11.48 0.95
C HIS A 36 -4.98 -10.20 1.03
N GLY A 37 -4.70 -9.74 2.25
CA GLY A 37 -3.90 -8.53 2.52
C GLY A 37 -2.57 -8.51 1.76
N SER A 38 -1.79 -9.60 1.79
CA SER A 38 -0.54 -9.72 1.02
C SER A 38 -0.67 -9.49 -0.49
N VAL A 39 -1.79 -9.87 -1.12
CA VAL A 39 -2.03 -9.59 -2.55
C VAL A 39 -2.34 -8.11 -2.72
N ARG A 40 -3.15 -7.52 -1.83
CA ARG A 40 -3.44 -6.08 -1.83
C ARG A 40 -2.15 -5.26 -1.67
N SER A 41 -1.31 -5.60 -0.70
CA SER A 41 -0.01 -4.95 -0.47
C SER A 41 0.90 -5.05 -1.68
N ALA A 42 1.02 -6.23 -2.30
CA ALA A 42 1.82 -6.40 -3.52
C ALA A 42 1.30 -5.52 -4.65
N ALA A 43 -0.03 -5.43 -4.85
CA ALA A 43 -0.60 -4.57 -5.87
C ALA A 43 -0.37 -3.07 -5.58
N VAL A 44 -0.50 -2.63 -4.33
CA VAL A 44 -0.19 -1.26 -3.90
C VAL A 44 1.29 -0.91 -4.15
N GLU A 45 2.20 -1.81 -3.81
CA GLU A 45 3.63 -1.65 -4.03
C GLU A 45 3.96 -1.50 -5.53
N GLU A 46 3.42 -2.37 -6.36
CA GLU A 46 3.66 -2.34 -7.81
C GLU A 46 3.02 -1.12 -8.49
N LEU A 47 1.83 -0.69 -8.04
CA LEU A 47 1.21 0.57 -8.48
C LEU A 47 2.12 1.77 -8.20
N THR A 48 2.70 1.80 -6.99
CA THR A 48 3.61 2.87 -6.60
C THR A 48 4.84 2.88 -7.51
N LYS A 49 5.57 1.75 -7.61
CA LYS A 49 6.80 1.64 -8.41
C LYS A 49 6.58 1.89 -9.89
N GLY A 50 5.48 1.40 -10.44
CA GLY A 50 5.18 1.50 -11.85
C GLY A 50 4.61 2.86 -12.25
N TRP A 51 3.79 3.49 -11.42
CA TRP A 51 2.96 4.60 -11.87
C TRP A 51 3.09 5.89 -11.02
N TYR A 52 4.05 5.99 -10.09
CA TYR A 52 4.22 7.17 -9.23
C TYR A 52 4.27 8.53 -9.95
N GLY A 53 4.71 8.59 -11.21
CA GLY A 53 4.72 9.82 -12.00
C GLY A 53 3.33 10.34 -12.37
N ARG A 54 2.26 9.59 -12.09
CA ARG A 54 0.88 9.98 -12.31
C ARG A 54 0.26 10.43 -10.99
N LEU A 55 -0.28 11.65 -10.97
CA LEU A 55 -0.92 12.22 -9.78
C LEU A 55 -2.06 11.36 -9.24
N GLU A 56 -2.77 10.62 -10.12
CA GLU A 56 -3.84 9.69 -9.73
C GLU A 56 -3.39 8.60 -8.74
N ILE A 57 -2.09 8.27 -8.73
CA ILE A 57 -1.55 7.27 -7.80
C ILE A 57 -1.55 7.79 -6.38
N PHE A 58 -1.28 9.08 -6.15
CA PHE A 58 -1.36 9.65 -4.80
C PHE A 58 -2.76 9.45 -4.21
N ASP A 59 -3.81 9.83 -4.94
CA ASP A 59 -5.20 9.70 -4.49
C ASP A 59 -5.57 8.24 -4.23
N PHE A 60 -5.09 7.32 -5.07
CA PHE A 60 -5.28 5.89 -4.87
C PHE A 60 -4.63 5.41 -3.57
N LEU A 61 -3.37 5.76 -3.33
CA LEU A 61 -2.64 5.39 -2.11
C LEU A 61 -3.29 6.01 -0.87
N ALA A 62 -3.67 7.29 -0.92
CA ALA A 62 -4.36 7.97 0.17
C ALA A 62 -5.69 7.28 0.53
N ASN A 63 -6.45 6.85 -0.47
CA ASN A 63 -7.66 6.07 -0.26
C ASN A 63 -7.36 4.70 0.39
N CYS A 64 -6.29 4.01 -0.02
CA CYS A 64 -5.83 2.78 0.62
C CYS A 64 -5.49 3.02 2.10
N VAL A 65 -4.70 4.06 2.41
CA VAL A 65 -4.36 4.45 3.79
C VAL A 65 -5.60 4.61 4.67
N VAL A 66 -6.67 5.22 4.13
CA VAL A 66 -7.87 5.55 4.90
C VAL A 66 -8.87 4.40 5.01
N LYS A 67 -9.12 3.67 3.93
CA LYS A 67 -10.26 2.72 3.82
C LYS A 67 -9.90 1.25 3.92
N GLU A 68 -8.62 0.91 3.87
CA GLU A 68 -8.17 -0.48 3.90
C GLU A 68 -8.59 -1.19 5.21
N PRO A 69 -9.36 -2.29 5.14
CA PRO A 69 -9.90 -2.98 6.32
C PRO A 69 -8.95 -4.02 6.93
N PHE A 70 -7.66 -4.03 6.57
CA PHE A 70 -6.71 -5.02 7.06
C PHE A 70 -6.69 -5.11 8.60
N VAL A 71 -6.71 -6.34 9.10
CA VAL A 71 -6.58 -6.66 10.52
C VAL A 71 -5.41 -7.61 10.68
N ARG A 72 -4.40 -7.17 11.44
CA ARG A 72 -3.22 -7.99 11.72
C ARG A 72 -3.56 -9.19 12.57
N SER A 73 -2.89 -10.31 12.30
CA SER A 73 -3.02 -11.53 13.09
C SER A 73 -2.65 -11.29 14.56
N LYS A 74 -3.43 -11.89 15.46
CA LYS A 74 -3.10 -11.90 16.90
C LYS A 74 -1.95 -12.87 17.22
N ASN A 75 -1.60 -13.75 16.30
CA ASN A 75 -0.45 -14.63 16.46
C ASN A 75 0.83 -13.80 16.27
N LYS A 76 1.63 -13.68 17.34
CA LYS A 76 2.84 -12.84 17.35
C LYS A 76 3.85 -13.22 16.26
N LEU A 77 3.96 -14.49 15.87
CA LEU A 77 4.88 -14.91 14.81
C LEU A 77 4.38 -14.46 13.43
N LEU A 78 3.09 -14.64 13.16
CA LEU A 78 2.49 -14.23 11.88
C LEU A 78 2.41 -12.70 11.76
N ALA A 79 2.08 -12.01 12.85
CA ALA A 79 1.97 -10.55 12.90
C ALA A 79 3.26 -9.82 12.47
N GLN A 80 4.42 -10.43 12.67
CA GLN A 80 5.73 -9.86 12.33
C GLN A 80 6.05 -9.95 10.83
N VAL A 81 5.45 -10.90 10.12
CA VAL A 81 5.72 -11.13 8.69
C VAL A 81 4.58 -10.67 7.79
N GLU A 82 3.43 -10.31 8.37
CA GLU A 82 2.30 -9.76 7.64
C GLU A 82 2.57 -8.32 7.19
N THR A 83 2.38 -8.09 5.89
CA THR A 83 2.44 -6.76 5.28
C THR A 83 1.05 -6.12 5.33
N ASP A 84 0.94 -4.97 6.02
CA ASP A 84 -0.30 -4.19 6.06
C ASP A 84 -0.38 -3.28 4.82
N PRO A 85 -1.43 -3.37 3.98
CA PRO A 85 -1.54 -2.54 2.78
C PRO A 85 -1.58 -1.03 3.09
N ARG A 86 -2.08 -0.59 4.25
CA ARG A 86 -2.01 0.81 4.70
C ARG A 86 -0.56 1.24 4.89
N GLN A 87 0.24 0.40 5.55
CA GLN A 87 1.66 0.69 5.74
C GLN A 87 2.39 0.73 4.40
N THR A 88 2.10 -0.20 3.48
CA THR A 88 2.66 -0.20 2.13
C THR A 88 2.30 1.09 1.38
N ALA A 89 1.05 1.55 1.47
CA ALA A 89 0.63 2.79 0.85
C ALA A 89 1.32 4.02 1.46
N LEU A 90 1.48 4.08 2.79
CA LEU A 90 2.23 5.14 3.46
C LEU A 90 3.72 5.14 3.04
N ILE A 91 4.35 3.98 2.91
CA ILE A 91 5.72 3.87 2.37
C ILE A 91 5.79 4.50 0.98
N GLY A 92 4.86 4.13 0.08
CA GLY A 92 4.82 4.69 -1.27
C GLY A 92 4.58 6.20 -1.29
N ILE A 93 3.71 6.71 -0.43
CA ILE A 93 3.47 8.15 -0.27
C ILE A 93 4.73 8.88 0.19
N VAL A 94 5.43 8.35 1.19
CA VAL A 94 6.66 8.97 1.72
C VAL A 94 7.78 8.95 0.70
N GLU A 95 7.94 7.84 -0.03
CA GLU A 95 9.05 7.65 -0.97
C GLU A 95 8.88 8.48 -2.25
N TYR A 96 7.66 8.55 -2.79
CA TYR A 96 7.41 9.13 -4.11
C TYR A 96 6.66 10.46 -4.09
N PHE A 97 6.01 10.79 -2.97
CA PHE A 97 5.22 12.02 -2.80
C PHE A 97 5.53 12.77 -1.50
N PRO A 98 6.80 12.92 -1.07
CA PRO A 98 7.13 13.53 0.22
C PRO A 98 6.65 14.99 0.32
N ASP A 99 6.71 15.72 -0.79
CA ASP A 99 6.33 17.14 -0.87
C ASP A 99 4.84 17.36 -1.19
N HIS A 100 4.05 16.29 -1.35
CA HIS A 100 2.63 16.44 -1.61
C HIS A 100 1.93 17.06 -0.39
N PRO A 101 1.06 18.08 -0.54
CA PRO A 101 0.50 18.84 0.58
C PRO A 101 -0.19 17.99 1.66
N GLN A 102 -0.77 16.85 1.26
CA GLN A 102 -1.52 15.96 2.16
C GLN A 102 -0.64 14.88 2.83
N THR A 103 0.64 14.76 2.48
CA THR A 103 1.51 13.69 2.99
C THR A 103 1.67 13.77 4.51
N LYS A 104 1.98 14.96 5.05
CA LYS A 104 2.14 15.14 6.51
C LYS A 104 0.81 14.95 7.26
N ASP A 105 -0.31 15.38 6.68
CA ASP A 105 -1.64 15.20 7.26
C ASP A 105 -2.03 13.72 7.37
N LEU A 106 -1.80 12.94 6.31
CA LEU A 106 -2.04 11.50 6.31
C LEU A 106 -1.17 10.78 7.35
N LEU A 107 0.11 11.13 7.44
CA LEU A 107 1.01 10.55 8.44
C LEU A 107 0.59 10.91 9.87
N SER A 108 0.23 12.18 10.12
CA SER A 108 -0.23 12.62 11.44
C SER A 108 -1.53 11.94 11.85
N ASP A 109 -2.49 11.79 10.94
CA ASP A 109 -3.74 11.10 11.25
C ASP A 109 -3.49 9.61 11.52
N ARG A 110 -2.72 8.93 10.68
CA ARG A 110 -2.42 7.51 10.87
C ARG A 110 -1.53 7.25 12.09
N SER A 111 -0.63 8.14 12.47
CA SER A 111 0.18 7.95 13.68
C SER A 111 -0.66 7.95 14.96
N GLN A 112 -1.72 8.74 14.98
CA GLN A 112 -2.62 8.87 16.14
C GLN A 112 -3.76 7.84 16.12
N ASN A 113 -4.35 7.60 14.95
CA ASN A 113 -5.67 6.98 14.84
C ASN A 113 -5.68 5.63 14.11
N ASP A 114 -4.58 5.19 13.47
CA ASP A 114 -4.62 3.92 12.74
C ASP A 114 -4.91 2.75 13.70
N PRO A 115 -5.78 1.79 13.36
CA PRO A 115 -6.06 0.65 14.23
C PRO A 115 -4.82 -0.24 14.44
N ASP A 116 -3.90 -0.32 13.48
CA ASP A 116 -2.71 -1.16 13.56
C ASP A 116 -1.53 -0.43 14.22
N GLU A 117 -0.95 -1.05 15.25
CA GLU A 117 0.15 -0.46 16.00
C GLU A 117 1.42 -0.25 15.15
N GLN A 118 1.69 -1.13 14.18
CA GLN A 118 2.87 -0.99 13.34
C GLN A 118 2.69 0.15 12.34
N VAL A 119 1.48 0.33 11.80
CA VAL A 119 1.14 1.49 10.97
C VAL A 119 1.31 2.78 11.76
N ARG A 120 0.78 2.87 12.99
CA ARG A 120 0.96 4.05 13.86
C ARG A 120 2.43 4.40 14.07
N LYS A 121 3.24 3.40 14.43
CA LYS A 121 4.69 3.57 14.66
C LYS A 121 5.43 4.04 13.42
N PHE A 122 5.17 3.41 12.28
CA PHE A 122 5.77 3.82 11.01
C PHE A 122 5.39 5.26 10.66
N ALA A 123 4.11 5.61 10.74
CA ALA A 123 3.62 6.94 10.40
C ALA A 123 4.26 8.02 11.29
N GLN A 124 4.39 7.77 12.59
CA GLN A 124 5.08 8.68 13.51
C GLN A 124 6.55 8.88 13.13
N GLN A 125 7.28 7.79 12.87
CA GLN A 125 8.70 7.85 12.51
C GLN A 125 8.93 8.57 11.18
N ALA A 126 8.09 8.29 10.19
CA ALA A 126 8.14 8.95 8.89
C ALA A 126 7.84 10.44 9.02
N LEU A 127 6.84 10.84 9.81
CA LEU A 127 6.52 12.24 10.06
C LEU A 127 7.69 13.01 10.71
N GLU A 128 8.43 12.36 11.62
CA GLU A 128 9.63 12.94 12.24
C GLU A 128 10.81 13.06 11.27
N SER A 129 10.80 12.30 10.19
CA SER A 129 11.89 12.23 9.21
C SER A 129 11.66 13.10 7.97
N LEU A 130 10.47 13.68 7.79
CA LEU A 130 10.06 14.58 6.69
C LEU A 130 10.01 16.05 7.11
#